data_AF-B6VGG7-F1
#
_entry.id   AF-B6VGG7-F1
#
_cell.length_a   1.000
_cell.length_b   1.000
_cell.length_c   1.000
_cell.angle_alpha   90.00
_cell.angle_beta   90.00
_cell.angle_gamma   90.00
#
_symmetry.space_group_name_H-M   'P 1'
#
loop_
_entity.id
_entity.type
_entity.pdbx_description
1 polymer ?
#
loop_
_entity_poly.entity_id
_entity_poly.type
_entity_poly.pdbx_seq_one_letter_code
_entity_poly.pdbx_strand_id
1 'polypeptide(L)' 'LEPAHLPFSIQFFLVAILFLLFDLEIALLLPLPWAIQLQSPTHTLMWSIIILLLLTLGFIYE' A
#
# COMPACT_ATOMS: atom_id res chain seq x y z
N LEU A 1 30.61 13.78 23.13
CA LEU A 1 29.28 13.72 22.47
C LEU A 1 29.44 12.76 21.30
N GLU A 2 29.29 11.46 21.57
CA GLU A 2 29.46 10.41 20.56
C GLU A 2 28.24 10.43 19.63
N PRO A 3 28.42 10.50 18.30
CA PRO A 3 27.29 10.46 17.38
C PRO A 3 26.71 9.04 17.33
N ALA A 4 25.45 8.89 17.78
CA ALA A 4 24.67 7.66 17.66
C ALA A 4 24.15 7.47 16.22
N HIS A 5 25.07 7.35 15.26
CA HIS A 5 24.75 7.04 13.87
C HIS A 5 25.39 5.71 13.51
N LEU A 6 24.83 4.63 14.07
CA LEU A 6 24.99 3.31 13.51
C LEU A 6 24.32 3.33 12.12
N PRO A 7 25.02 2.89 11.06
CA PRO A 7 24.44 2.89 9.72
C PRO A 7 23.19 2.02 9.72
N PHE A 8 22.04 2.66 9.49
CA PHE A 8 20.77 1.95 9.41
C PHE A 8 20.78 1.11 8.14
N SER A 9 20.52 -0.19 8.30
CA SER A 9 20.44 -1.13 7.20
C SER A 9 19.17 -0.87 6.39
N ILE A 10 19.32 -0.21 5.24
CA ILE A 10 18.26 0.15 4.28
C ILE A 10 17.38 -1.05 3.92
N GLN A 11 17.94 -2.26 3.94
CA GLN A 11 17.21 -3.52 3.70
C GLN A 11 16.05 -3.73 4.69
N PHE A 12 16.26 -3.43 5.98
CA PHE A 12 15.19 -3.57 6.99
C PHE A 12 14.16 -2.44 6.87
N PHE A 13 14.58 -1.26 6.42
CA PHE A 13 13.69 -0.14 6.14
C PHE A 13 12.71 -0.45 5.01
N LEU A 14 13.24 -0.94 3.88
CA LEU A 14 12.45 -1.29 2.69
C LEU A 14 11.45 -2.41 3.00
N VAL A 15 11.82 -3.39 3.84
CA VAL A 15 10.90 -4.44 4.30
C VAL A 15 9.74 -3.85 5.12
N ALA A 16 10.00 -2.87 5.97
CA ALA A 16 8.94 -2.22 6.75
C ALA A 16 7.97 -1.42 5.87
N ILE A 17 8.48 -0.71 4.87
CA ILE A 17 7.64 0.01 3.88
C ILE A 17 6.84 -0.98 3.04
N LEU A 18 7.48 -2.05 2.55
CA LEU A 18 6.80 -3.10 1.78
C LEU A 18 5.68 -3.76 2.60
N PHE A 19 5.93 -4.07 3.87
CA PHE A 19 4.93 -4.62 4.77
C PHE A 19 3.74 -3.65 4.96
N LEU A 20 4.02 -2.37 5.21
CA LEU A 20 2.98 -1.35 5.36
C LEU A 20 2.14 -1.18 4.08
N LEU A 21 2.79 -1.18 2.92
CA LEU A 21 2.12 -1.00 1.62
C LEU A 21 1.29 -2.23 1.25
N PHE A 22 1.81 -3.43 1.48
CA PHE A 22 1.06 -4.67 1.29
C PHE A 22 -0.15 -4.79 2.23
N ASP A 23 0.00 -4.40 3.50
CA ASP A 23 -1.13 -4.36 4.45
C ASP A 23 -2.23 -3.39 3.97
N LEU A 24 -1.84 -2.24 3.42
CA LEU A 24 -2.77 -1.27 2.85
C LEU A 24 -3.50 -1.80 1.59
N GLU A 25 -2.81 -2.53 0.70
CA GLU A 25 -3.45 -3.15 -0.46
C GLU A 25 -4.52 -4.17 -0.04
N ILE A 26 -4.21 -5.01 0.95
CA ILE A 26 -5.17 -5.99 1.49
C ILE A 26 -6.34 -5.28 2.18
N ALA A 27 -6.08 -4.22 2.95
CA ALA A 27 -7.13 -3.43 3.59
C ALA A 27 -8.10 -2.80 2.57
N LEU A 28 -7.62 -2.41 1.39
CA LEU A 28 -8.44 -1.88 0.29
C LEU A 28 -9.20 -2.96 -0.49
N LEU A 29 -8.66 -4.18 -0.56
CA LEU A 29 -9.33 -5.32 -1.20
C LEU A 29 -10.44 -5.91 -0.32
N LEU A 30 -10.27 -5.91 1.01
CA LEU A 30 -11.19 -6.48 1.99
C LEU A 30 -12.65 -5.97 1.87
N PRO A 31 -12.93 -4.68 1.64
CA PRO A 31 -14.30 -4.18 1.48
C PRO A 31 -14.94 -4.46 0.11
N LEU A 32 -14.19 -4.91 -0.91
CA LEU A 32 -14.72 -5.11 -2.26
C LEU A 32 -15.90 -6.10 -2.35
N PRO A 33 -15.93 -7.23 -1.62
CA PRO A 33 -17.08 -8.14 -1.63
C PRO A 33 -18.38 -7.46 -1.15
N TRP A 34 -18.31 -6.57 -0.17
CA TRP A 34 -19.45 -5.77 0.26
C TRP A 34 -19.74 -4.61 -0.70
N ALA A 35 -18.71 -4.08 -1.35
CA ALA A 35 -18.85 -3.01 -2.34
C ALA A 35 -19.73 -3.41 -3.55
N ILE A 36 -19.76 -4.70 -3.89
CA ILE A 36 -20.59 -5.26 -4.97
C ILE A 36 -22.10 -5.04 -4.70
N GLN A 37 -22.51 -4.89 -3.44
CA GLN A 37 -23.91 -4.70 -3.06
C GLN A 37 -24.38 -3.24 -3.17
N LEU A 38 -23.50 -2.28 -3.43
CA LEU A 38 -23.89 -0.87 -3.62
C LEU A 38 -24.56 -0.64 -4.98
N GLN A 39 -25.24 0.50 -5.11
CA GLN A 39 -25.90 0.92 -6.35
C GLN A 39 -24.93 1.06 -7.55
N SER A 40 -23.64 1.27 -7.31
CA SER A 40 -22.63 1.54 -8.34
C SER A 40 -21.31 0.78 -8.11
N PRO A 41 -21.32 -0.57 -8.21
CA PRO A 41 -20.15 -1.40 -7.89
C PRO A 41 -18.97 -1.16 -8.84
N THR A 42 -19.24 -0.79 -10.09
CA THR A 42 -18.23 -0.48 -11.11
C THR A 42 -17.41 0.76 -10.75
N HIS A 43 -18.04 1.78 -10.16
CA HIS A 43 -17.33 2.99 -9.74
C HIS A 43 -16.40 2.70 -8.56
N THR A 44 -16.86 1.96 -7.55
CA THR A 44 -16.03 1.58 -6.41
C THR A 44 -14.85 0.69 -6.83
N LEU A 45 -15.08 -0.24 -7.77
CA LEU A 45 -14.01 -1.07 -8.33
C LEU A 45 -12.97 -0.22 -9.09
N MET A 46 -13.41 0.73 -9.93
CA MET A 46 -12.50 1.64 -10.65
C MET A 46 -11.61 2.43 -9.67
N TRP A 47 -12.20 3.02 -8.63
CA TRP A 47 -11.44 3.77 -7.64
C TRP A 47 -10.44 2.89 -6.89
N SER A 48 -10.84 1.68 -6.48
CA SER A 48 -9.94 0.73 -5.82
C SER A 48 -8.75 0.35 -6.71
N ILE A 49 -8.99 0.04 -7.99
CA ILE A 49 -7.92 -0.30 -8.96
C ILE A 49 -6.97 0.88 -9.19
N ILE A 50 -7.49 2.11 -9.31
CA ILE A 50 -6.66 3.31 -9.49
C ILE A 50 -5.71 3.49 -8.30
N ILE A 51 -6.22 3.33 -7.08
CA ILE A 51 -5.41 3.47 -5.86
C ILE A 51 -4.36 2.36 -5.76
N LEU A 52 -4.72 1.10 -6.04
CA LEU A 52 -3.77 -0.02 -6.07
C LEU A 52 -2.66 0.19 -7.12
N LEU A 53 -2.99 0.68 -8.31
CA LEU A 53 -2.00 1.03 -9.33
C LEU A 53 -1.07 2.15 -8.87
N LEU A 54 -1.59 3.16 -8.17
CA LEU A 54 -0.77 4.27 -7.68
C LEU A 54 0.18 3.82 -6.57
N LEU A 55 -0.25 2.94 -5.67
CA LEU A 55 0.59 2.37 -4.62
C LEU A 55 1.72 1.51 -5.21
N THR A 56 1.39 0.62 -6.15
CA THR A 56 2.39 -0.23 -6.83
C THR A 56 3.37 0.58 -7.68
N LEU A 57 2.91 1.62 -8.39
CA LEU A 57 3.79 2.52 -9.13
C LEU A 57 4.69 3.36 -8.22
N GLY A 58 4.15 3.86 -7.10
CA GLY A 58 4.92 4.58 -6.09
C GLY A 58 6.04 3.72 -5.50
N PHE A 59 5.75 2.44 -5.25
CA PHE A 59 6.76 1.47 -4.80
C PHE A 59 7.83 1.16 -5.84
N ILE A 60 7.50 1.11 -7.14
CA ILE A 60 8.49 0.88 -8.20
C ILE A 60 9.43 2.08 -8.37
N TYR A 61 8.96 3.29 -8.09
CA TYR A 61 9.74 4.51 -8.22
C TYR A 61 10.72 4.72 -7.04
N GLU A 62 10.34 4.26 -5.86
CA GLU A 62 11.16 4.27 -4.64
C GLU A 62 12.22 3.15 -4.63
#